data_AF-A0A377HUP9-F1
#
_entry.id   AF-A0A377HUP9-F1
#
_cell.length_a   1.000
_cell.length_b   1.000
_cell.length_c   1.000
_cell.angle_alpha   90.00
_cell.angle_beta   90.00
_cell.angle_gamma   90.00
#
_symmetry.space_group_name_H-M   'P 1'
#
loop_
_entity.id
_entity.type
_entity.pdbx_description
1 polymer ?
#
loop_
_entity_poly.entity_id
_entity_poly.type
_entity_poly.pdbx_seq_one_letter_code
_entity_poly.pdbx_strand_id
1 'polypeptide(L)'
;MGEEVKRPLNTKLTVKGGQTDKTKLSDKKNIGVVSNPTDNSLEVKLAKDIDLTKDGSITIGDTIVNNDGMTIKDGPSITKSGIDAGNTTISNVKEGVKGTDAVNVNQLNRKMGDVNNRINKVNKDLQAGIAGATAMAFLQRPNLPGKSMVSAAVGGYKGQSAIAVGYARNSDNNKISIKVGVGLNSRKDVTYGGSVGYQW
;
A
#
# COMPACT_ATOMS: atom_id res chain seq x y z
N MET A 1 56.16 -3.65 -15.16
CA MET A 1 57.10 -4.40 -14.31
C MET A 1 57.85 -3.38 -13.47
N GLY A 2 58.06 -3.64 -12.17
CA GLY A 2 58.76 -2.69 -11.28
C GLY A 2 60.26 -2.61 -11.56
N GLU A 3 60.90 -1.56 -11.08
CA GLU A 3 62.36 -1.40 -11.16
C GLU A 3 63.09 -2.38 -10.24
N GLU A 4 64.27 -2.85 -10.66
CA GLU A 4 65.11 -3.76 -9.88
C GLU A 4 65.76 -3.03 -8.69
N VAL A 5 65.58 -3.55 -7.48
CA VAL A 5 66.23 -3.03 -6.26
C VAL A 5 67.51 -3.80 -5.96
N LYS A 6 68.64 -3.34 -6.49
CA LYS A 6 69.96 -3.97 -6.28
C LYS A 6 70.50 -3.72 -4.87
N ARG A 7 70.93 -4.77 -4.18
CA ARG A 7 71.36 -4.69 -2.78
C ARG A 7 72.60 -5.58 -2.51
N PRO A 8 73.69 -5.04 -1.94
CA PRO A 8 74.83 -5.84 -1.53
C PRO A 8 74.47 -6.87 -0.45
N LEU A 9 75.28 -7.93 -0.36
CA LEU A 9 75.17 -8.94 0.69
C LEU A 9 75.20 -8.30 2.08
N ASN A 10 74.45 -8.89 3.02
CA ASN A 10 74.37 -8.45 4.41
C ASN A 10 73.85 -7.01 4.64
N THR A 11 73.10 -6.45 3.69
CA THR A 11 72.38 -5.19 3.90
C THR A 11 70.93 -5.46 4.34
N LYS A 12 70.26 -4.48 4.98
CA LYS A 12 68.85 -4.57 5.41
C LYS A 12 67.87 -4.11 4.32
N LEU A 13 66.85 -4.92 3.98
CA LEU A 13 65.69 -4.47 3.21
C LEU A 13 64.69 -3.84 4.18
N THR A 14 64.16 -2.67 3.84
CA THR A 14 63.07 -2.08 4.63
C THR A 14 61.84 -1.96 3.75
N VAL A 15 60.75 -2.59 4.17
CA VAL A 15 59.42 -2.45 3.56
C VAL A 15 58.61 -1.50 4.44
N LYS A 16 58.02 -0.45 3.86
CA LYS A 16 57.21 0.55 4.57
C LYS A 16 55.81 0.60 3.99
N GLY A 17 54.80 0.74 4.85
CA GLY A 17 53.42 1.05 4.48
C GLY A 17 53.07 2.50 4.85
N GLY A 18 51.94 3.01 4.32
CA GLY A 18 51.47 4.37 4.59
C GLY A 18 50.83 4.57 5.97
N GLN A 19 50.05 3.58 6.44
CA GLN A 19 49.49 3.58 7.80
C GLN A 19 50.50 2.99 8.79
N THR A 20 50.81 3.73 9.86
CA THR A 20 51.82 3.35 10.85
C THR A 20 51.24 3.16 12.26
N ASP A 21 50.02 3.63 12.50
CA ASP A 21 49.28 3.40 13.74
C ASP A 21 48.79 1.95 13.78
N LYS A 22 49.38 1.15 14.67
CA LYS A 22 49.05 -0.27 14.83
C LYS A 22 47.60 -0.52 15.18
N THR A 23 46.94 0.43 15.85
CA THR A 23 45.52 0.30 16.22
C THR A 23 44.57 0.45 15.03
N LYS A 24 45.06 1.01 13.92
CA LYS A 24 44.34 1.17 12.65
C LYS A 24 44.68 0.11 11.62
N LEU A 25 45.55 -0.85 11.98
CA LEU A 25 45.89 -1.99 11.15
C LEU A 25 45.07 -3.20 11.59
N SER A 26 44.65 -4.01 10.63
CA SER A 26 43.97 -5.27 10.93
C SER A 26 44.98 -6.33 11.33
N ASP A 27 44.68 -7.06 12.41
CA ASP A 27 45.42 -8.27 12.82
C ASP A 27 44.98 -9.53 12.04
N LYS A 28 44.02 -9.38 11.12
CA LYS A 28 43.54 -10.49 10.29
C LYS A 28 44.51 -10.77 9.15
N LYS A 29 44.49 -12.01 8.66
CA LYS A 29 45.37 -12.53 7.60
C LYS A 29 44.91 -12.10 6.20
N ASN A 30 44.67 -10.81 6.01
CA ASN A 30 44.11 -10.27 4.77
C ASN A 30 45.11 -10.23 3.61
N ILE A 31 46.42 -10.23 3.92
CA ILE A 31 47.51 -10.23 2.94
C ILE A 31 48.32 -11.52 3.09
N GLY A 32 48.42 -12.29 2.01
CA GLY A 32 49.29 -13.44 1.88
C GLY A 32 50.52 -13.11 1.04
N VAL A 33 51.64 -13.77 1.36
CA VAL A 33 52.88 -13.67 0.57
C VAL A 33 53.28 -15.08 0.16
N VAL A 34 53.51 -15.28 -1.14
CA VAL A 34 53.93 -16.56 -1.71
C VAL A 34 55.26 -16.36 -2.41
N SER A 35 56.28 -17.13 -2.04
CA SER A 35 57.56 -17.13 -2.74
C SER A 35 57.45 -17.85 -4.07
N ASN A 36 57.93 -17.21 -5.14
CA ASN A 36 58.14 -17.86 -6.43
C ASN A 36 59.66 -17.98 -6.67
N PRO A 37 60.23 -19.19 -6.51
CA PRO A 37 61.67 -19.38 -6.65
C PRO A 37 62.14 -19.34 -8.11
N THR A 38 61.23 -19.48 -9.08
CA THR A 38 61.57 -19.55 -10.51
C THR A 38 61.98 -18.18 -11.04
N ASP A 39 61.31 -17.13 -10.56
CA ASP A 39 61.56 -15.73 -10.94
C ASP A 39 62.20 -14.92 -9.80
N ASN A 40 62.56 -15.59 -8.69
CA ASN A 40 63.12 -14.98 -7.49
C ASN A 40 62.25 -13.84 -6.94
N SER A 41 60.92 -14.02 -6.97
CA SER A 41 59.94 -13.00 -6.57
C SER A 41 59.07 -13.41 -5.36
N LEU A 42 58.39 -12.42 -4.78
CA LEU A 42 57.35 -12.61 -3.77
C LEU A 42 56.02 -12.09 -4.32
N GLU A 43 55.07 -12.97 -4.51
CA GLU A 43 53.72 -12.60 -4.92
C GLU A 43 52.90 -12.19 -3.69
N VAL A 44 52.47 -10.93 -3.66
CA VAL A 44 51.56 -10.41 -2.63
C VAL A 44 50.13 -10.60 -3.12
N LYS A 45 49.32 -11.30 -2.32
CA LYS A 45 47.94 -11.65 -2.66
C LYS A 45 47.00 -11.20 -1.56
N LEU A 46 45.80 -10.79 -1.94
CA LEU A 46 44.69 -10.71 -0.99
C LEU A 46 44.26 -12.12 -0.58
N ALA A 47 43.86 -12.29 0.67
CA ALA A 47 43.09 -13.47 1.06
C ALA A 47 41.78 -13.51 0.27
N LYS A 48 41.25 -14.72 0.03
CA LYS A 48 39.94 -14.88 -0.64
C LYS A 48 38.82 -14.23 0.17
N ASP A 49 38.89 -14.38 1.49
CA ASP A 49 38.01 -13.75 2.46
C ASP A 49 38.78 -12.63 3.17
N ILE A 50 38.27 -11.40 3.08
CA ILE A 50 38.85 -10.24 3.75
C ILE A 50 38.02 -9.95 5.00
N ASP A 51 38.66 -10.02 6.16
CA ASP A 51 38.05 -9.71 7.46
C ASP A 51 38.63 -8.38 7.97
N LEU A 52 37.81 -7.34 7.95
CA LEU A 52 38.17 -6.01 8.45
C LEU A 52 37.77 -5.79 9.90
N THR A 53 37.26 -6.83 10.58
CA THR A 53 36.74 -6.78 11.95
C THR A 53 35.54 -5.84 12.12
N LYS A 54 35.09 -5.64 13.36
CA LYS A 54 34.01 -4.70 13.68
C LYS A 54 34.39 -3.23 13.49
N ASP A 55 35.68 -2.92 13.54
CA ASP A 55 36.21 -1.55 13.54
C ASP A 55 36.71 -1.10 12.15
N GLY A 56 36.81 -2.02 11.19
CA GLY A 56 37.23 -1.71 9.83
C GLY A 56 36.07 -1.40 8.90
N SER A 57 36.40 -0.82 7.75
CA SER A 57 35.44 -0.43 6.73
C SER A 57 36.05 -0.45 5.33
N ILE A 58 35.16 -0.48 4.33
CA ILE A 58 35.49 -0.17 2.94
C ILE A 58 34.80 1.14 2.61
N THR A 59 35.57 2.13 2.17
CA THR A 59 35.05 3.44 1.72
C THR A 59 35.30 3.60 0.22
N ILE A 60 34.25 3.88 -0.54
CA ILE A 60 34.29 4.11 -2.00
C ILE A 60 33.49 5.38 -2.30
N GLY A 61 34.19 6.51 -2.44
CA GLY A 61 33.54 7.81 -2.49
C GLY A 61 32.66 8.03 -1.26
N ASP A 62 31.37 8.28 -1.48
CA ASP A 62 30.37 8.47 -0.43
C ASP A 62 29.79 7.17 0.16
N THR A 63 30.16 6.00 -0.39
CA THR A 63 29.69 4.70 0.10
C THR A 63 30.61 4.15 1.17
N ILE A 64 30.03 3.71 2.30
CA ILE A 64 30.74 3.02 3.37
C ILE A 64 30.09 1.66 3.60
N VAL A 65 30.91 0.60 3.64
CA VAL A 65 30.52 -0.73 4.13
C VAL A 65 31.30 -1.02 5.40
N ASN A 66 30.61 -1.27 6.50
CA ASN A 66 31.20 -1.53 7.82
C ASN A 66 30.32 -2.49 8.63
N ASN A 67 30.57 -2.59 9.94
CA ASN A 67 29.82 -3.46 10.84
C ASN A 67 28.32 -3.14 10.95
N ASP A 68 27.89 -1.92 10.61
CA ASP A 68 26.49 -1.52 10.70
C ASP A 68 25.71 -1.83 9.42
N GLY A 69 26.40 -1.95 8.28
CA GLY A 69 25.84 -2.29 6.98
C GLY A 69 26.47 -1.48 5.86
N MET A 70 25.65 -1.03 4.91
CA MET A 70 26.01 -0.18 3.78
C MET A 70 25.29 1.16 3.87
N THR A 71 26.05 2.25 3.80
CA THR A 71 25.50 3.62 3.77
C THR A 71 26.04 4.37 2.56
N ILE A 72 25.22 5.23 1.98
CA ILE A 72 25.63 6.23 1.00
C ILE A 72 25.37 7.60 1.64
N LYS A 73 26.41 8.45 1.72
CA LYS A 73 26.26 9.79 2.28
C LYS A 73 25.15 10.55 1.54
N ASP A 74 24.26 11.18 2.31
CA ASP A 74 23.10 11.92 1.81
C ASP A 74 22.17 11.09 0.88
N GLY A 75 22.17 9.77 1.04
CA GLY A 75 21.42 8.83 0.20
C GLY A 75 20.86 7.62 0.95
N PRO A 76 20.50 6.55 0.23
CA PRO A 76 19.94 5.34 0.82
C PRO A 76 20.92 4.59 1.74
N SER A 77 20.38 3.78 2.65
CA SER A 77 21.16 2.88 3.49
C SER A 77 20.48 1.53 3.71
N ILE A 78 21.30 0.50 3.94
CA ILE A 78 20.90 -0.84 4.35
C ILE A 78 21.70 -1.18 5.59
N THR A 79 21.05 -1.21 6.74
CA THR A 79 21.70 -1.44 8.04
C THR A 79 21.01 -2.54 8.83
N LYS A 80 21.58 -2.91 9.98
CA LYS A 80 20.92 -3.82 10.94
C LYS A 80 19.55 -3.33 11.41
N SER A 81 19.28 -2.03 11.34
CA SER A 81 17.99 -1.44 11.70
C SER A 81 16.95 -1.49 10.58
N GLY A 82 17.35 -1.86 9.36
CA GLY A 82 16.47 -1.93 8.19
C GLY A 82 17.01 -1.14 7.00
N ILE A 83 16.09 -0.81 6.09
CA ILE A 83 16.38 -0.09 4.84
C ILE A 83 15.80 1.31 4.95
N ASP A 84 16.62 2.33 4.71
CA ASP A 84 16.19 3.70 4.49
C ASP A 84 16.41 4.05 3.01
N ALA A 85 15.34 4.48 2.32
CA ALA A 85 15.40 4.87 0.92
C ALA A 85 15.94 6.29 0.70
N GLY A 86 16.25 7.05 1.76
CA GLY A 86 16.81 8.40 1.66
C GLY A 86 15.88 9.34 0.89
N ASN A 87 14.57 9.31 1.19
CA ASN A 87 13.53 10.07 0.49
C ASN A 87 13.51 9.90 -1.05
N THR A 88 13.98 8.76 -1.54
CA THR A 88 14.03 8.44 -2.98
C THR A 88 12.98 7.39 -3.35
N THR A 89 12.51 7.43 -4.60
CA THR A 89 11.59 6.43 -5.14
C THR A 89 12.26 5.05 -5.23
N ILE A 90 11.60 4.03 -4.69
CA ILE A 90 11.95 2.62 -4.93
C ILE A 90 11.20 2.15 -6.18
N SER A 91 11.92 2.00 -7.30
CA SER A 91 11.35 1.53 -8.57
C SER A 91 11.52 0.02 -8.75
N ASN A 92 10.85 -0.55 -9.77
CA ASN A 92 10.93 -1.98 -10.12
C ASN A 92 10.48 -2.95 -9.01
N VAL A 93 9.55 -2.51 -8.15
CA VAL A 93 8.93 -3.36 -7.14
C VAL A 93 7.89 -4.27 -7.81
N LYS A 94 8.18 -5.57 -7.86
CA LYS A 94 7.23 -6.60 -8.31
C LYS A 94 6.00 -6.61 -7.40
N GLU A 95 4.86 -7.05 -7.93
CA GLU A 95 3.65 -7.18 -7.12
C GLU A 95 3.88 -8.12 -5.93
N GLY A 96 3.51 -7.63 -4.73
CA GLY A 96 3.56 -8.42 -3.50
C GLY A 96 2.54 -9.55 -3.54
N VAL A 97 2.95 -10.73 -3.08
CA VAL A 97 2.14 -11.97 -3.06
C VAL A 97 1.82 -12.39 -1.63
N LYS A 98 2.76 -12.21 -0.71
CA LYS A 98 2.61 -12.51 0.73
C LYS A 98 2.23 -11.27 1.51
N GLY A 99 1.70 -11.46 2.73
CA GLY A 99 1.26 -10.36 3.60
C GLY A 99 2.39 -9.44 4.11
N THR A 100 3.66 -9.82 3.93
CA THR A 100 4.83 -9.04 4.31
C THR A 100 5.58 -8.45 3.12
N ASP A 101 5.07 -8.65 1.89
CA ASP A 101 5.70 -8.11 0.69
C ASP A 101 5.34 -6.63 0.54
N ALA A 102 6.26 -5.84 -0.02
CA ALA A 102 5.95 -4.47 -0.41
C ALA A 102 4.87 -4.46 -1.50
N VAL A 103 3.94 -3.51 -1.40
CA VAL A 103 2.94 -3.26 -2.45
C VAL A 103 3.43 -2.20 -3.41
N ASN A 104 3.18 -2.38 -4.70
CA ASN A 104 3.48 -1.35 -5.70
C ASN A 104 2.24 -0.51 -6.06
N VAL A 105 2.46 0.59 -6.78
CA VAL A 105 1.41 1.56 -7.15
C VAL A 105 0.30 0.91 -8.00
N ASN A 106 0.61 -0.10 -8.82
CA ASN A 106 -0.39 -0.80 -9.62
C ASN A 106 -1.38 -1.59 -8.75
N GLN A 107 -0.90 -2.23 -7.68
CA GLN A 107 -1.78 -2.92 -6.71
C GLN A 107 -2.69 -1.92 -5.98
N LEU A 108 -2.13 -0.79 -5.54
CA LEU A 108 -2.91 0.27 -4.87
C LEU A 108 -3.99 0.86 -5.80
N ASN A 109 -3.64 1.23 -7.03
CA ASN A 109 -4.58 1.82 -8.00
C ASN A 109 -5.74 0.88 -8.32
N ARG A 110 -5.50 -0.42 -8.45
CA ARG A 110 -6.57 -1.42 -8.65
C ARG A 110 -7.55 -1.41 -7.47
N LYS A 111 -7.04 -1.42 -6.23
CA LYS A 111 -7.89 -1.39 -5.03
C LYS A 111 -8.64 -0.07 -4.87
N MET A 112 -8.03 1.06 -5.23
CA MET A 112 -8.74 2.34 -5.25
C MET A 112 -9.84 2.37 -6.32
N GLY A 113 -9.63 1.75 -7.47
CA GLY A 113 -10.65 1.55 -8.49
C GLY A 113 -11.86 0.76 -7.96
N ASP A 114 -11.62 -0.35 -7.26
CA ASP A 114 -12.67 -1.16 -6.63
C ASP A 114 -13.51 -0.35 -5.62
N VAL A 115 -12.83 0.46 -4.79
CA VAL A 115 -13.49 1.32 -3.79
C VAL A 115 -14.33 2.40 -4.47
N ASN A 116 -13.80 3.08 -5.48
CA ASN A 116 -14.54 4.11 -6.22
C ASN A 116 -15.80 3.53 -6.88
N ASN A 117 -15.70 2.34 -7.46
CA ASN A 117 -16.85 1.63 -8.03
C ASN A 117 -17.91 1.31 -6.98
N ARG A 118 -17.48 0.84 -5.79
CA ARG A 118 -18.39 0.57 -4.67
C ARG A 118 -19.08 1.84 -4.17
N ILE A 119 -18.36 2.95 -4.03
CA ILE A 119 -18.94 4.24 -3.62
C ILE A 119 -19.99 4.71 -4.63
N ASN A 120 -19.67 4.65 -5.93
CA ASN A 120 -20.62 5.01 -6.98
C ASN A 120 -21.87 4.12 -6.96
N LYS A 121 -21.70 2.82 -6.70
CA LYS A 121 -22.82 1.90 -6.53
C LYS A 121 -23.69 2.29 -5.33
N VAL A 122 -23.09 2.47 -4.15
CA VAL A 122 -23.80 2.89 -2.93
C VAL A 122 -24.56 4.20 -3.14
N ASN A 123 -23.94 5.20 -3.79
CA ASN A 123 -24.60 6.48 -4.06
C ASN A 123 -25.83 6.31 -4.97
N LYS A 124 -25.74 5.48 -6.01
CA LYS A 124 -26.88 5.20 -6.91
C LYS A 124 -27.99 4.41 -6.20
N ASP A 125 -27.61 3.42 -5.38
CA ASP A 125 -28.57 2.61 -4.61
C ASP A 125 -29.33 3.51 -3.60
N LEU A 126 -28.63 4.43 -2.92
CA LEU A 126 -29.26 5.43 -2.05
C LEU A 126 -30.19 6.38 -2.80
N GLN A 127 -29.76 6.92 -3.94
CA GLN A 127 -30.57 7.82 -4.76
C GLN A 127 -31.87 7.13 -5.23
N ALA A 128 -31.79 5.85 -5.59
CA ALA A 128 -32.94 5.06 -5.99
C ALA A 128 -33.85 4.72 -4.80
N GLY A 129 -33.28 4.51 -3.61
CA GLY A 129 -34.04 4.41 -2.35
C GLY A 129 -34.85 5.68 -2.07
N ILE A 130 -34.25 6.87 -2.25
CA ILE A 130 -34.95 8.15 -2.12
C ILE A 130 -36.06 8.26 -3.16
N ALA A 131 -35.80 7.90 -4.42
CA ALA A 131 -36.84 7.88 -5.46
C ALA A 131 -38.03 6.97 -5.08
N GLY A 132 -37.75 5.80 -4.48
CA GLY A 132 -38.75 4.90 -3.93
C GLY A 132 -39.59 5.53 -2.81
N ALA A 133 -38.94 6.19 -1.85
CA ALA A 133 -39.63 6.92 -0.79
C ALA A 133 -40.50 8.07 -1.35
N THR A 134 -40.01 8.81 -2.35
CA THR A 134 -40.78 9.85 -3.03
C THR A 134 -42.01 9.26 -3.73
N ALA A 135 -41.87 8.14 -4.46
CA ALA A 135 -42.99 7.47 -5.10
C ALA A 135 -44.06 7.08 -4.08
N MET A 136 -43.65 6.48 -2.96
CA MET A 136 -44.56 6.06 -1.90
C MET A 136 -45.30 7.22 -1.21
N ALA A 137 -44.65 8.39 -1.10
CA ALA A 137 -45.27 9.59 -0.53
C ALA A 137 -46.50 10.04 -1.33
N PHE A 138 -46.47 9.89 -2.65
CA PHE A 138 -47.57 10.28 -3.55
C PHE A 138 -48.70 9.24 -3.70
N LEU A 139 -48.59 8.06 -3.08
CA LEU A 139 -49.68 7.08 -3.05
C LEU A 139 -50.94 7.69 -2.41
N GLN A 140 -52.09 7.47 -3.03
CA GLN A 140 -53.36 8.08 -2.62
C GLN A 140 -54.10 7.25 -1.56
N ARG A 141 -55.00 7.91 -0.83
CA ARG A 141 -55.94 7.29 0.11
C ARG A 141 -57.38 7.63 -0.30
N PRO A 142 -58.37 6.78 0.05
CA PRO A 142 -59.77 7.10 -0.23
C PRO A 142 -60.27 8.26 0.65
N ASN A 143 -61.21 9.04 0.11
CA ASN A 143 -61.83 10.16 0.82
C ASN A 143 -63.18 9.79 1.48
N LEU A 144 -63.74 8.61 1.18
CA LEU A 144 -65.07 8.19 1.62
C LEU A 144 -65.01 7.15 2.75
N PRO A 145 -65.97 7.17 3.70
CA PRO A 145 -66.06 6.17 4.77
C PRO A 145 -66.20 4.74 4.23
N GLY A 146 -65.55 3.79 4.91
CA GLY A 146 -65.60 2.36 4.59
C GLY A 146 -64.97 1.95 3.24
N LYS A 147 -64.47 2.90 2.44
CA LYS A 147 -63.90 2.61 1.12
C LYS A 147 -62.44 2.20 1.20
N SER A 148 -62.07 1.31 0.30
CA SER A 148 -60.69 0.90 0.03
C SER A 148 -60.23 1.49 -1.29
N MET A 149 -58.93 1.74 -1.42
CA MET A 149 -58.29 2.24 -2.65
C MET A 149 -56.99 1.49 -2.90
N VAL A 150 -56.75 1.15 -4.17
CA VAL A 150 -55.43 0.79 -4.68
C VAL A 150 -54.91 1.97 -5.49
N SER A 151 -53.66 2.34 -5.31
CA SER A 151 -53.03 3.43 -6.03
C SER A 151 -51.64 3.04 -6.53
N ALA A 152 -51.19 3.67 -7.60
CA ALA A 152 -49.84 3.56 -8.11
C ALA A 152 -49.22 4.95 -8.21
N ALA A 153 -47.92 5.06 -7.98
CA ALA A 153 -47.19 6.32 -7.99
C ALA A 153 -45.78 6.11 -8.54
N VAL A 154 -45.18 7.19 -9.04
CA VAL A 154 -43.80 7.21 -9.53
C VAL A 154 -43.00 8.26 -8.77
N GLY A 155 -41.70 8.05 -8.64
CA GLY A 155 -40.80 8.97 -7.95
C GLY A 155 -39.44 9.00 -8.66
N GLY A 156 -38.71 10.10 -8.49
CA GLY A 156 -37.40 10.27 -9.10
C GLY A 156 -36.48 11.13 -8.25
N TYR A 157 -35.19 10.81 -8.27
CA TYR A 157 -34.17 11.59 -7.58
C TYR A 157 -32.80 11.40 -8.25
N LYS A 158 -32.14 12.51 -8.61
CA LYS A 158 -30.79 12.54 -9.23
C LYS A 158 -30.56 11.48 -10.33
N GLY A 159 -31.53 11.32 -11.24
CA GLY A 159 -31.44 10.39 -12.38
C GLY A 159 -31.79 8.92 -12.05
N GLN A 160 -32.18 8.61 -10.82
CA GLN A 160 -32.84 7.34 -10.47
C GLN A 160 -34.35 7.52 -10.45
N SER A 161 -35.08 6.43 -10.68
CA SER A 161 -36.54 6.41 -10.71
C SER A 161 -37.09 5.25 -9.88
N ALA A 162 -38.34 5.34 -9.48
CA ALA A 162 -39.04 4.27 -8.80
C ALA A 162 -40.54 4.29 -9.09
N ILE A 163 -41.15 3.13 -8.93
CA ILE A 163 -42.60 2.95 -8.95
C ILE A 163 -43.04 2.38 -7.60
N ALA A 164 -44.17 2.81 -7.10
CA ALA A 164 -44.79 2.30 -5.90
C ALA A 164 -46.26 1.93 -6.18
N VAL A 165 -46.73 0.90 -5.49
CA VAL A 165 -48.14 0.51 -5.44
C VAL A 165 -48.55 0.46 -3.98
N GLY A 166 -49.74 0.97 -3.67
CA GLY A 166 -50.24 1.05 -2.31
C GLY A 166 -51.70 0.72 -2.18
N TYR A 167 -52.06 0.24 -1.00
CA TYR A 167 -53.43 0.00 -0.58
C TYR A 167 -53.75 0.88 0.63
N ALA A 168 -54.93 1.49 0.63
CA ALA A 168 -55.41 2.28 1.75
C ALA A 168 -56.90 2.03 2.00
N ARG A 169 -57.32 2.17 3.26
CA ARG A 169 -58.72 2.02 3.66
C ARG A 169 -59.09 2.98 4.78
N ASN A 170 -60.28 3.56 4.69
CA ASN A 170 -60.89 4.28 5.79
C ASN A 170 -61.89 3.37 6.50
N SER A 171 -61.97 3.48 7.82
CA SER A 171 -63.00 2.87 8.66
C SER A 171 -64.40 3.36 8.26
N ASP A 172 -65.43 2.60 8.64
CA ASP A 172 -66.82 2.88 8.26
C ASP A 172 -67.35 4.20 8.85
N ASN A 173 -66.80 4.64 9.98
CA ASN A 173 -67.07 5.95 10.57
C ASN A 173 -66.08 7.04 10.12
N ASN A 174 -65.20 6.73 9.18
CA ASN A 174 -64.14 7.60 8.64
C ASN A 174 -63.16 8.17 9.68
N LYS A 175 -63.15 7.67 10.92
CA LYS A 175 -62.28 8.20 11.97
C LYS A 175 -60.87 7.64 11.89
N ILE A 176 -60.72 6.37 11.49
CA ILE A 176 -59.42 5.71 11.31
C ILE A 176 -59.14 5.51 9.82
N SER A 177 -57.90 5.77 9.40
CA SER A 177 -57.37 5.49 8.06
C SER A 177 -56.08 4.67 8.15
N ILE A 178 -55.92 3.67 7.28
CA ILE A 178 -54.67 2.92 7.10
C ILE A 178 -54.15 3.06 5.68
N LYS A 179 -52.83 3.08 5.52
CA LYS A 179 -52.14 3.08 4.22
C LYS A 179 -50.92 2.18 4.30
N VAL A 180 -50.73 1.32 3.31
CA VAL A 180 -49.53 0.50 3.13
C VAL A 180 -49.06 0.64 1.70
N GLY A 181 -47.75 0.56 1.48
CA GLY A 181 -47.17 0.67 0.15
C GLY A 181 -45.89 -0.14 0.01
N VAL A 182 -45.68 -0.63 -1.20
CA VAL A 182 -44.45 -1.27 -1.64
C VAL A 182 -43.99 -0.60 -2.92
N GLY A 183 -42.69 -0.54 -3.16
CA GLY A 183 -42.12 0.07 -4.34
C GLY A 183 -40.86 -0.64 -4.80
N LEU A 184 -40.56 -0.46 -6.08
CA LEU A 184 -39.38 -0.96 -6.76
C LEU A 184 -38.68 0.22 -7.43
N ASN A 185 -37.36 0.28 -7.32
CA ASN A 185 -36.58 1.35 -7.91
C ASN A 185 -35.72 0.87 -9.09
N SER A 186 -35.09 1.81 -9.81
CA SER A 186 -34.23 1.55 -10.98
C SER A 186 -32.99 0.72 -10.67
N ARG A 187 -32.68 0.49 -9.39
CA ARG A 187 -31.58 -0.37 -8.90
C ARG A 187 -32.05 -1.77 -8.51
N LYS A 188 -33.35 -2.04 -8.66
CA LYS A 188 -34.06 -3.29 -8.33
C LYS A 188 -34.21 -3.54 -6.82
N ASP A 189 -34.01 -2.51 -5.99
CA ASP A 189 -34.27 -2.63 -4.56
C ASP A 189 -35.76 -2.40 -4.26
N VAL A 190 -36.23 -3.06 -3.20
CA VAL A 190 -37.62 -2.96 -2.71
C VAL A 190 -37.68 -1.94 -1.57
N THR A 191 -38.61 -0.99 -1.66
CA THR A 191 -38.98 -0.09 -0.56
C THR A 191 -40.38 -0.45 -0.06
N TYR A 192 -40.62 -0.44 1.25
CA TYR A 192 -41.94 -0.71 1.81
C TYR A 192 -42.19 0.14 3.06
N GLY A 193 -43.45 0.29 3.44
CA GLY A 193 -43.84 1.15 4.55
C GLY A 193 -45.35 1.24 4.70
N GLY A 194 -45.80 1.76 5.83
CA GLY A 194 -47.22 1.94 6.12
C GLY A 194 -47.46 2.98 7.21
N SER A 195 -48.73 3.38 7.36
CA SER A 195 -49.18 4.35 8.33
C SER A 195 -50.61 4.08 8.78
N VAL A 196 -50.94 4.62 9.95
CA VAL A 196 -52.28 4.70 10.52
C VAL A 196 -52.54 6.13 10.96
N GLY A 197 -53.74 6.63 10.75
CA GLY A 197 -54.15 7.98 11.17
C GLY A 197 -55.55 7.97 11.78
N TYR A 198 -55.78 8.85 12.74
CA TYR A 198 -57.08 9.10 13.36
C TYR A 198 -57.49 10.56 13.14
N GLN A 199 -58.76 10.80 12.81
CA GLN A 199 -59.37 12.12 12.67
C GLN A 199 -60.68 12.20 13.45
N TRP A 200 -60.99 13.38 14.00
CA TRP A 200 -62.17 13.65 14.83
C TRP A 200 -63.01 14.79 14.25
#